data_AF-K6H6X7-F1
#
_entry.id   AF-K6H6X7-F1
#
_cell.length_a   1.000
_cell.length_b   1.000
_cell.length_c   1.000
_cell.angle_alpha   90.00
_cell.angle_beta   90.00
_cell.angle_gamma   90.00
#
_symmetry.space_group_name_H-M   'P 1'
#
loop_
_entity.id
_entity.type
_entity.pdbx_description
1 polymer ?
#
loop_
_entity_poly.entity_id
_entity_poly.type
_entity_poly.pdbx_seq_one_letter_code
_entity_poly.pdbx_strand_id
1 'polypeptide(L)'
;MGADAYCNSHMPDNLRYGDTGSQFIPISFKAMLVDETRRRASVTPNQGDGQTNWVFKPNTQYRRATDGQLIATTDSKGLIPFPMVNSFTSNPHNNNIWTGLNSDWTTVPQGSRCNDWTSTTGMGRNGYANLTSNNAISVRDIGCGNELAGIDQKIGILCVAQWPVVPRNFKYIYQVAGTDGDLSFQGKPGLYGADKLCNTETFDNSHELSLLRGKTKPFKAMVVDGINRRASVTVNQGDGQIDWVLKPNTEYRRTLTNWGSLVGVTNSAGLFTFPLNSTWYPFEGYNIWTGLNSDWTGAPENCGMWMNPDAHGRYGDSDSTTDEAISAGVSACDDSTFLHPEILCVEQ
;
A
#
# COMPACT_ATOMS: atom_id res chain seq x y z
N MET A 1 -3.34 -10.42 -18.29
CA MET A 1 -2.42 -10.11 -17.16
C MET A 1 -2.01 -8.65 -17.30
N GLY A 2 -2.04 -7.85 -16.23
CA GLY A 2 -1.65 -6.43 -16.31
C GLY A 2 -0.12 -6.26 -16.43
N ALA A 3 0.34 -5.17 -17.06
CA ALA A 3 1.76 -4.96 -17.37
C ALA A 3 2.66 -4.95 -16.11
N ASP A 4 2.24 -4.33 -15.02
CA ASP A 4 2.98 -4.36 -13.76
C ASP A 4 3.02 -5.79 -13.16
N ALA A 5 1.92 -6.53 -13.22
CA ALA A 5 1.87 -7.93 -12.77
C ALA A 5 2.80 -8.84 -13.61
N TYR A 6 2.93 -8.55 -14.91
CA TYR A 6 3.91 -9.20 -15.77
C TYR A 6 5.34 -8.90 -15.30
N CYS A 7 5.67 -7.62 -15.07
CA CYS A 7 6.99 -7.23 -14.56
C CYS A 7 7.34 -7.90 -13.21
N ASN A 8 6.39 -7.96 -12.27
CA ASN A 8 6.63 -8.57 -10.96
C ASN A 8 6.75 -10.11 -11.02
N SER A 9 6.13 -10.76 -12.02
CA SER A 9 6.24 -12.22 -12.19
C SER A 9 7.46 -12.65 -13.00
N HIS A 10 8.12 -11.73 -13.72
CA HIS A 10 9.28 -11.99 -14.58
C HIS A 10 10.54 -11.24 -14.11
N MET A 11 10.57 -10.81 -12.84
CA MET A 11 11.76 -10.16 -12.28
C MET A 11 12.91 -11.18 -12.12
N PRO A 12 14.17 -10.77 -12.38
CA PRO A 12 15.32 -11.63 -12.15
C PRO A 12 15.47 -12.01 -10.67
N ASP A 13 15.75 -13.29 -10.38
CA ASP A 13 15.88 -13.79 -9.00
C ASP A 13 16.97 -13.05 -8.21
N ASN A 14 18.03 -12.59 -8.87
CA ASN A 14 19.12 -11.81 -8.27
C ASN A 14 18.72 -10.38 -7.87
N LEU A 15 17.54 -9.91 -8.27
CA LEU A 15 16.98 -8.60 -7.92
C LEU A 15 15.68 -8.71 -7.14
N ARG A 16 15.32 -9.93 -6.71
CA ARG A 16 14.13 -10.18 -5.91
C ARG A 16 14.22 -9.52 -4.54
N TYR A 17 15.44 -9.27 -4.06
CA TYR A 17 15.69 -8.65 -2.77
C TYR A 17 16.75 -7.53 -2.86
N GLY A 18 16.47 -6.36 -2.28
CA GLY A 18 17.47 -5.33 -1.99
C GLY A 18 18.12 -5.60 -0.64
N ASP A 19 19.45 -5.60 -0.60
CA ASP A 19 20.22 -5.72 0.64
C ASP A 19 20.39 -4.33 1.27
N THR A 20 19.95 -4.19 2.52
CA THR A 20 20.08 -2.96 3.32
C THR A 20 21.15 -3.07 4.41
N GLY A 21 21.94 -4.14 4.41
CA GLY A 21 22.95 -4.42 5.45
C GLY A 21 22.36 -5.04 6.72
N SER A 22 21.02 -5.10 6.86
CA SER A 22 20.33 -5.75 7.99
C SER A 22 19.17 -6.67 7.59
N GLN A 23 18.61 -6.54 6.37
CA GLN A 23 17.50 -7.36 5.86
C GLN A 23 17.48 -7.45 4.32
N PHE A 24 16.92 -8.54 3.80
CA PHE A 24 16.58 -8.76 2.39
C PHE A 24 15.16 -8.25 2.10
N ILE A 25 15.02 -7.20 1.28
CA ILE A 25 13.74 -6.51 1.04
C ILE A 25 13.18 -6.82 -0.36
N PRO A 26 11.93 -7.32 -0.51
CA PRO A 26 11.33 -7.54 -1.82
C PRO A 26 11.26 -6.27 -2.67
N ILE A 27 11.81 -6.29 -3.89
CA ILE A 27 11.72 -5.19 -4.86
C ILE A 27 10.49 -5.42 -5.74
N SER A 28 9.65 -4.38 -5.90
CA SER A 28 8.56 -4.42 -6.88
C SER A 28 8.96 -3.69 -8.16
N PHE A 29 8.34 -4.08 -9.27
CA PHE A 29 8.60 -3.49 -10.58
C PHE A 29 7.33 -2.88 -11.17
N LYS A 30 7.50 -1.77 -11.88
CA LYS A 30 6.44 -1.17 -12.71
C LYS A 30 6.88 -1.16 -14.17
N ALA A 31 5.95 -1.35 -15.08
CA ALA A 31 6.20 -1.26 -16.52
C ALA A 31 6.33 0.19 -16.98
N MET A 32 7.35 0.54 -17.75
CA MET A 32 7.42 1.85 -18.41
C MET A 32 6.51 1.84 -19.64
N LEU A 33 5.20 1.97 -19.40
CA LEU A 33 4.13 1.84 -20.38
C LEU A 33 3.00 2.82 -20.04
N VAL A 34 2.71 3.79 -20.92
CA VAL A 34 1.75 4.87 -20.65
C VAL A 34 0.43 4.67 -21.39
N ASP A 35 -0.66 5.13 -20.78
CA ASP A 35 -2.03 5.09 -21.33
C ASP A 35 -2.79 6.41 -21.10
N GLU A 36 -2.09 7.47 -20.68
CA GLU A 36 -2.61 8.80 -20.31
C GLU A 36 -3.46 8.84 -19.03
N THR A 37 -4.21 7.79 -18.72
CA THR A 37 -5.18 7.76 -17.60
C THR A 37 -4.61 7.17 -16.32
N ARG A 38 -3.92 6.03 -16.41
CA ARG A 38 -3.33 5.29 -15.30
C ARG A 38 -1.84 5.56 -15.16
N ARG A 39 -1.16 5.89 -16.26
CA ARG A 39 0.27 6.23 -16.27
C ARG A 39 0.61 7.26 -17.34
N ARG A 40 1.31 8.32 -16.93
CA ARG A 40 1.79 9.41 -17.80
C ARG A 40 3.13 9.96 -17.30
N ALA A 41 4.03 10.26 -18.24
CA ALA A 41 5.35 10.81 -17.96
C ALA A 41 5.40 12.35 -18.05
N SER A 42 4.68 12.93 -19.02
CA SER A 42 4.66 14.38 -19.25
C SER A 42 3.41 14.78 -20.03
N VAL A 43 2.87 15.97 -19.77
CA VAL A 43 1.83 16.58 -20.60
C VAL A 43 2.47 17.42 -21.70
N THR A 44 3.49 18.19 -21.35
CA THR A 44 4.25 19.05 -22.26
C THR A 44 5.58 18.37 -22.63
N PRO A 45 6.06 18.47 -23.89
CA PRO A 45 7.33 17.88 -24.32
C PRO A 45 8.51 18.16 -23.38
N ASN A 46 9.13 17.09 -22.87
CA ASN A 46 10.31 17.07 -22.01
C ASN A 46 10.22 17.88 -20.70
N GLN A 47 9.02 18.19 -20.20
CA GLN A 47 8.88 18.99 -18.96
C GLN A 47 8.71 18.15 -17.69
N GLY A 48 8.26 16.89 -17.84
CA GLY A 48 7.90 16.03 -16.70
C GLY A 48 6.72 16.58 -15.89
N ASP A 49 5.89 17.41 -16.51
CA ASP A 49 4.72 18.04 -15.90
C ASP A 49 3.50 17.11 -15.94
N GLY A 50 2.66 17.20 -14.91
CA GLY A 50 1.43 16.41 -14.83
C GLY A 50 1.67 14.89 -14.80
N GLN A 51 2.80 14.42 -14.25
CA GLN A 51 3.08 12.99 -14.09
C GLN A 51 1.98 12.26 -13.31
N THR A 52 1.59 11.09 -13.82
CA THR A 52 0.64 10.19 -13.14
C THR A 52 1.28 8.82 -13.02
N ASN A 53 1.43 8.32 -11.79
CA ASN A 53 1.99 6.99 -11.49
C ASN A 53 3.29 6.68 -12.27
N TRP A 54 4.16 7.68 -12.38
CA TRP A 54 5.38 7.60 -13.17
C TRP A 54 6.43 6.68 -12.51
N VAL A 55 7.21 6.00 -13.35
CA VAL A 55 8.06 4.86 -12.94
C VAL A 55 9.48 5.25 -12.55
N PHE A 56 9.96 6.41 -13.02
CA PHE A 56 11.29 6.91 -12.75
C PHE A 56 11.26 8.01 -11.69
N LYS A 57 12.25 8.02 -10.79
CA LYS A 57 12.39 9.01 -9.73
C LYS A 57 13.35 10.12 -10.16
N PRO A 58 13.18 11.36 -9.66
CA PRO A 58 14.13 12.45 -9.90
C PRO A 58 15.55 12.13 -9.43
N ASN A 59 16.55 12.63 -10.17
CA ASN A 59 17.97 12.59 -9.80
C ASN A 59 18.49 11.20 -9.39
N THR A 60 18.00 10.14 -10.03
CA THR A 60 18.25 8.76 -9.63
C THR A 60 19.01 8.02 -10.72
N GLN A 61 20.04 7.28 -10.32
CA GLN A 61 20.79 6.39 -11.21
C GLN A 61 19.98 5.12 -11.46
N TYR A 62 19.78 4.80 -12.73
CA TYR A 62 19.19 3.54 -13.16
C TYR A 62 20.25 2.66 -13.82
N ARG A 63 20.37 1.43 -13.33
CA ARG A 63 21.36 0.45 -13.79
C ARG A 63 20.64 -0.76 -14.40
N ARG A 64 21.24 -1.35 -15.43
CA ARG A 64 20.72 -2.58 -16.03
C ARG A 64 20.83 -3.74 -15.06
N ALA A 65 19.76 -4.51 -14.96
CA ALA A 65 19.65 -5.69 -14.10
C ALA A 65 20.66 -6.80 -14.44
N THR A 66 21.00 -6.92 -15.72
CA THR A 66 21.77 -8.05 -16.25
C THR A 66 23.28 -7.92 -16.04
N ASP A 67 23.80 -6.69 -16.01
CA ASP A 67 25.25 -6.42 -15.98
C ASP A 67 25.65 -5.26 -15.05
N GLY A 68 24.70 -4.62 -14.36
CA GLY A 68 24.96 -3.53 -13.41
C GLY A 68 25.41 -2.21 -14.06
N GLN A 69 25.46 -2.13 -15.39
CA GLN A 69 25.92 -0.94 -16.11
C GLN A 69 24.94 0.22 -15.93
N LEU A 70 25.48 1.43 -15.76
CA LEU A 70 24.69 2.66 -15.67
C LEU A 70 24.00 2.93 -17.00
N ILE A 71 22.67 2.97 -17.01
CA ILE A 71 21.86 3.35 -18.17
C ILE A 71 21.85 4.87 -18.28
N ALA A 72 21.36 5.53 -17.24
CA ALA A 72 21.25 6.98 -17.15
C ALA A 72 21.10 7.42 -15.70
N THR A 73 21.32 8.71 -15.47
CA THR A 73 20.80 9.41 -14.29
C THR A 73 19.64 10.27 -14.77
N THR A 74 18.47 10.12 -14.15
CA THR A 74 17.32 10.96 -14.47
C THR A 74 17.55 12.40 -14.06
N ASP A 75 16.86 13.32 -14.72
CA ASP A 75 16.88 14.73 -14.36
C ASP A 75 16.07 15.03 -13.08
N SER A 76 15.97 16.31 -12.72
CA SER A 76 15.19 16.78 -11.57
C SER A 76 13.67 16.51 -11.67
N LYS A 77 13.18 16.08 -12.84
CA LYS A 77 11.78 15.74 -13.11
C LYS A 77 11.55 14.24 -13.19
N GLY A 78 12.60 13.43 -13.04
CA GLY A 78 12.49 11.98 -13.19
C GLY A 78 12.33 11.52 -14.63
N LEU A 79 12.72 12.34 -15.62
CA LEU A 79 12.84 11.91 -17.01
C LEU A 79 14.29 11.49 -17.31
N ILE A 80 14.47 10.56 -18.25
CA ILE A 80 15.81 10.18 -18.70
C ILE A 80 16.25 11.18 -19.78
N PRO A 81 17.37 11.92 -19.57
CA PRO A 81 17.94 12.74 -20.62
C PRO A 81 18.53 11.85 -21.73
N PHE A 82 18.38 12.27 -22.98
CA PHE A 82 19.00 11.63 -24.13
C PHE A 82 20.19 12.46 -24.65
N PRO A 83 21.27 11.81 -25.12
CA PRO A 83 21.48 10.36 -25.15
C PRO A 83 21.76 9.77 -23.75
N MET A 84 21.33 8.52 -23.55
CA MET A 84 21.67 7.72 -22.37
C MET A 84 23.15 7.33 -22.35
N VAL A 85 23.68 7.01 -21.17
CA VAL A 85 25.06 6.49 -21.00
C VAL A 85 25.18 5.10 -21.61
N ASN A 86 24.20 4.23 -21.33
CA ASN A 86 24.06 2.92 -21.96
C ASN A 86 22.59 2.67 -22.31
N SER A 87 22.35 1.76 -23.27
CA SER A 87 21.00 1.33 -23.68
C SER A 87 20.27 0.54 -22.58
N PHE A 88 18.94 0.37 -22.69
CA PHE A 88 18.16 -0.44 -21.74
C PHE A 88 18.51 -1.93 -21.78
N THR A 89 18.95 -2.44 -22.93
CA THR A 89 19.47 -3.82 -23.08
C THR A 89 20.82 -3.83 -23.77
N SER A 90 21.69 -4.76 -23.39
CA SER A 90 22.92 -5.10 -24.13
C SER A 90 22.69 -6.18 -25.20
N ASN A 91 21.51 -6.82 -25.21
CA ASN A 91 21.18 -7.83 -26.22
C ASN A 91 20.89 -7.15 -27.57
N PRO A 92 21.63 -7.49 -28.65
CA PRO A 92 21.34 -6.97 -29.98
C PRO A 92 20.07 -7.56 -30.60
N HIS A 93 19.53 -8.63 -30.04
CA HIS A 93 18.29 -9.29 -30.44
C HIS A 93 17.17 -8.95 -29.43
N ASN A 94 15.91 -8.84 -29.90
CA ASN A 94 14.74 -8.49 -29.07
C ASN A 94 14.81 -7.10 -28.41
N ASN A 95 15.05 -6.10 -29.25
CA ASN A 95 15.17 -4.70 -28.85
C ASN A 95 13.85 -3.91 -28.87
N ASN A 96 12.74 -4.49 -29.33
CA ASN A 96 11.47 -3.78 -29.33
C ASN A 96 10.85 -3.79 -27.94
N ILE A 97 10.49 -2.61 -27.45
CA ILE A 97 9.67 -2.45 -26.24
C ILE A 97 8.43 -1.62 -26.53
N TRP A 98 7.29 -2.00 -25.95
CA TRP A 98 6.12 -1.14 -25.91
C TRP A 98 6.33 -0.01 -24.89
N THR A 99 5.94 1.21 -25.25
CA THR A 99 6.05 2.38 -24.36
C THR A 99 4.78 3.21 -24.35
N GLY A 100 4.16 3.46 -25.51
CA GLY A 100 3.09 4.46 -25.64
C GLY A 100 3.59 5.91 -25.58
N LEU A 101 4.90 6.14 -25.69
CA LEU A 101 5.51 7.47 -25.58
C LEU A 101 5.87 8.02 -26.96
N ASN A 102 5.77 9.34 -27.11
CA ASN A 102 6.55 10.08 -28.09
C ASN A 102 8.01 10.17 -27.64
N SER A 103 8.88 10.59 -28.56
CA SER A 103 10.32 10.73 -28.30
C SER A 103 10.68 11.90 -27.36
N ASP A 104 9.67 12.61 -26.85
CA ASP A 104 9.77 13.76 -25.95
C ASP A 104 9.04 13.53 -24.61
N TRP A 105 8.80 12.27 -24.24
CA TRP A 105 8.09 11.85 -23.04
C TRP A 105 6.60 12.19 -22.95
N THR A 106 5.99 12.79 -23.97
CA THR A 106 4.52 12.89 -24.02
C THR A 106 3.88 11.56 -24.40
N THR A 107 2.64 11.33 -24.01
CA THR A 107 1.89 10.12 -24.39
C THR A 107 1.42 10.22 -25.84
N VAL A 108 1.54 9.14 -26.62
CA VAL A 108 0.95 9.09 -27.97
C VAL A 108 -0.59 9.04 -27.91
N PRO A 109 -1.31 9.41 -28.99
CA PRO A 109 -2.77 9.26 -29.06
C PRO A 109 -3.22 7.81 -28.88
N GLN A 110 -4.46 7.60 -28.39
CA GLN A 110 -5.01 6.27 -28.08
C GLN A 110 -4.90 5.25 -29.24
N GLY A 111 -5.03 5.70 -30.49
CA GLY A 111 -4.90 4.86 -31.69
C GLY A 111 -3.53 4.17 -31.84
N SER A 112 -2.51 4.67 -31.13
CA SER A 112 -1.15 4.13 -31.10
C SER A 112 -0.83 3.46 -29.75
N ARG A 113 -1.84 3.02 -28.99
CA ARG A 113 -1.67 2.40 -27.66
C ARG A 113 -2.38 1.07 -27.49
N CYS A 114 -2.72 0.37 -28.58
CA CYS A 114 -3.41 -0.93 -28.49
C CYS A 114 -4.70 -0.89 -27.64
N ASN A 115 -5.50 0.16 -27.83
CA ASN A 115 -6.63 0.50 -26.97
C ASN A 115 -6.23 0.53 -25.48
N ASP A 116 -5.22 1.33 -25.16
CA ASP A 116 -4.65 1.45 -23.82
C ASP A 116 -4.21 0.09 -23.24
N TRP A 117 -3.57 -0.70 -24.10
CA TRP A 117 -2.99 -2.01 -23.81
C TRP A 117 -4.00 -3.08 -23.38
N THR A 118 -5.28 -2.90 -23.77
CA THR A 118 -6.34 -3.89 -23.52
C THR A 118 -6.74 -4.67 -24.76
N SER A 119 -6.14 -4.39 -25.92
CA SER A 119 -6.47 -5.05 -27.19
C SER A 119 -5.25 -5.66 -27.88
N THR A 120 -5.47 -6.78 -28.56
CA THR A 120 -4.51 -7.36 -29.52
C THR A 120 -4.75 -6.86 -30.95
N THR A 121 -5.73 -5.99 -31.17
CA THR A 121 -6.01 -5.36 -32.46
C THR A 121 -5.54 -3.90 -32.49
N GLY A 122 -5.30 -3.38 -33.69
CA GLY A 122 -4.83 -2.01 -33.89
C GLY A 122 -3.31 -1.87 -33.82
N MET A 123 -2.85 -0.68 -33.45
CA MET A 123 -1.44 -0.29 -33.46
C MET A 123 -0.98 0.18 -32.07
N GLY A 124 0.29 -0.09 -31.75
CA GLY A 124 0.97 0.34 -30.53
C GLY A 124 2.27 1.05 -30.88
N ARG A 125 2.68 2.03 -30.07
CA ARG A 125 3.97 2.73 -30.24
C ARG A 125 5.08 1.95 -29.55
N ASN A 126 6.15 1.64 -30.29
CA ASN A 126 7.33 0.95 -29.79
C ASN A 126 8.57 1.85 -29.69
N GLY A 127 9.55 1.44 -28.89
CA GLY A 127 10.93 1.94 -28.87
C GLY A 127 11.96 0.83 -29.15
N TYR A 128 13.21 1.22 -29.40
CA TYR A 128 14.35 0.32 -29.58
C TYR A 128 15.30 0.35 -28.36
N ALA A 129 15.08 -0.58 -27.43
CA ALA A 129 15.78 -0.69 -26.15
C ALA A 129 17.30 -0.87 -26.23
N ASN A 130 17.86 -1.16 -27.41
CA ASN A 130 19.31 -1.25 -27.65
C ASN A 130 19.94 0.08 -28.10
N LEU A 131 19.16 1.14 -28.28
CA LEU A 131 19.64 2.48 -28.61
C LEU A 131 19.78 3.35 -27.36
N THR A 132 20.60 4.40 -27.46
CA THR A 132 20.79 5.42 -26.40
C THR A 132 20.12 6.75 -26.72
N SER A 133 19.68 6.98 -27.96
CA SER A 133 18.90 8.17 -28.32
C SER A 133 17.45 8.05 -27.86
N ASN A 134 16.64 9.09 -28.10
CA ASN A 134 15.20 9.07 -27.83
C ASN A 134 14.42 8.00 -28.63
N ASN A 135 15.02 7.42 -29.67
CA ASN A 135 14.51 6.22 -30.34
C ASN A 135 14.42 5.01 -29.38
N ALA A 136 15.10 5.05 -28.23
CA ALA A 136 14.96 4.03 -27.20
C ALA A 136 13.54 3.91 -26.66
N ILE A 137 12.75 4.99 -26.71
CA ILE A 137 11.37 5.02 -26.21
C ILE A 137 10.31 5.20 -27.29
N SER A 138 10.65 5.71 -28.48
CA SER A 138 9.66 5.94 -29.54
C SER A 138 10.29 5.87 -30.93
N VAL A 139 9.78 5.01 -31.80
CA VAL A 139 10.23 4.87 -33.19
C VAL A 139 9.06 4.89 -34.15
N ARG A 140 8.16 3.92 -34.04
CA ARG A 140 7.02 3.76 -34.94
C ARG A 140 5.89 2.99 -34.30
N ASP A 141 4.77 2.94 -35.01
CA ASP A 141 3.65 2.11 -34.64
C ASP A 141 3.80 0.70 -35.22
N ILE A 142 3.50 -0.33 -34.43
CA ILE A 142 3.51 -1.75 -34.82
C ILE A 142 2.16 -2.37 -34.44
N GLY A 143 1.70 -3.36 -35.21
CA GLY A 143 0.43 -4.05 -34.94
C GLY A 143 0.42 -4.75 -33.57
N CYS A 144 -0.64 -4.55 -32.79
CA CYS A 144 -0.72 -5.03 -31.40
C CYS A 144 -0.69 -6.55 -31.26
N GLY A 145 -1.23 -7.26 -32.24
CA GLY A 145 -1.30 -8.71 -32.25
C GLY A 145 -0.02 -9.38 -32.74
N ASN A 146 0.91 -8.61 -33.32
CA ASN A 146 2.08 -9.05 -34.11
C ASN A 146 2.39 -10.57 -34.04
N GLU A 147 1.66 -11.36 -34.82
CA GLU A 147 1.90 -12.80 -35.01
C GLU A 147 2.90 -13.08 -36.15
N LEU A 148 3.26 -12.04 -36.92
CA LEU A 148 4.13 -12.11 -38.10
C LEU A 148 5.63 -12.08 -37.76
N ALA A 149 5.96 -11.76 -36.52
CA ALA A 149 7.27 -11.96 -35.92
C ALA A 149 7.39 -13.43 -35.52
N GLY A 150 7.87 -14.29 -36.43
CA GLY A 150 8.10 -15.71 -36.15
C GLY A 150 8.75 -15.89 -34.79
N ILE A 151 8.05 -16.61 -33.89
CA ILE A 151 8.35 -17.15 -32.54
C ILE A 151 9.41 -16.52 -31.60
N ASP A 152 10.37 -15.75 -32.10
CA ASP A 152 11.45 -15.06 -31.39
C ASP A 152 11.27 -13.55 -31.23
N GLN A 153 10.36 -12.88 -31.95
CA GLN A 153 10.22 -11.40 -31.94
C GLN A 153 8.97 -10.88 -31.18
N LYS A 154 8.68 -11.43 -29.99
CA LYS A 154 7.69 -10.81 -29.10
C LYS A 154 8.22 -9.46 -28.60
N ILE A 155 7.41 -8.41 -28.69
CA ILE A 155 7.75 -7.07 -28.21
C ILE A 155 7.70 -7.09 -26.67
N GLY A 156 8.79 -6.66 -26.04
CA GLY A 156 8.91 -6.63 -24.59
C GLY A 156 8.26 -5.40 -23.97
N ILE A 157 8.40 -5.29 -22.65
CA ILE A 157 8.13 -4.07 -21.89
C ILE A 157 9.34 -3.79 -21.00
N LEU A 158 9.65 -2.52 -20.76
CA LEU A 158 10.70 -2.18 -19.82
C LEU A 158 10.14 -2.22 -18.39
N CYS A 159 10.72 -3.07 -17.53
CA CYS A 159 10.35 -3.15 -16.12
C CYS A 159 11.34 -2.33 -15.29
N VAL A 160 10.83 -1.35 -14.56
CA VAL A 160 11.63 -0.42 -13.75
C VAL A 160 11.48 -0.81 -12.29
N ALA A 161 12.62 -1.14 -11.67
CA ALA A 161 12.67 -1.38 -10.23
C ALA A 161 12.15 -0.14 -9.51
N GLN A 162 11.13 -0.34 -8.70
CA GLN A 162 10.71 0.65 -7.74
C GLN A 162 11.65 0.44 -6.57
N TRP A 163 12.66 1.33 -6.44
CA TRP A 163 13.52 1.44 -5.25
C TRP A 163 12.68 1.11 -4.04
N PRO A 164 13.15 0.20 -3.16
CA PRO A 164 12.31 -0.62 -2.34
C PRO A 164 11.13 0.20 -1.86
N VAL A 165 9.92 -0.31 -2.13
CA VAL A 165 8.87 -0.10 -1.15
C VAL A 165 9.54 -0.60 0.12
N VAL A 166 10.08 0.31 0.94
CA VAL A 166 10.53 -0.03 2.27
C VAL A 166 9.36 -0.87 2.78
N PRO A 167 9.54 -2.17 3.11
CA PRO A 167 8.51 -2.84 3.88
C PRO A 167 8.41 -1.90 5.05
N ARG A 168 7.27 -1.20 5.16
CA ARG A 168 7.09 -0.31 6.29
C ARG A 168 7.37 -1.23 7.48
N ASN A 169 8.49 -0.99 8.16
CA ASN A 169 8.89 -1.71 9.36
C ASN A 169 7.95 -1.33 10.51
N PHE A 170 7.01 -0.44 10.20
CA PHE A 170 5.84 -0.10 10.94
C PHE A 170 4.57 -0.51 10.20
N LYS A 171 3.50 -0.71 10.96
CA LYS A 171 2.14 -0.91 10.48
C LYS A 171 1.32 0.35 10.77
N TYR A 172 0.33 0.63 9.94
CA TYR A 172 -0.59 1.71 10.22
C TYR A 172 -1.68 1.33 11.21
N ILE A 173 -2.06 2.29 12.04
CA ILE A 173 -3.32 2.30 12.75
C ILE A 173 -4.08 3.58 12.42
N TYR A 174 -5.40 3.51 12.48
CA TYR A 174 -6.26 4.67 12.30
C TYR A 174 -7.63 4.44 12.91
N GLN A 175 -8.38 5.50 13.18
CA GLN A 175 -9.74 5.40 13.67
C GLN A 175 -10.75 5.61 12.54
N VAL A 176 -11.85 4.87 12.59
CA VAL A 176 -13.02 5.10 11.74
C VAL A 176 -14.17 5.59 12.60
N ALA A 177 -14.88 6.60 12.09
CA ALA A 177 -15.94 7.32 12.78
C ALA A 177 -16.96 6.38 13.44
N GLY A 178 -17.42 6.82 14.62
CA GLY A 178 -18.09 6.02 15.63
C GLY A 178 -19.41 5.39 15.22
N THR A 179 -19.63 4.23 15.79
CA THR A 179 -20.88 3.46 15.73
C THR A 179 -21.31 3.16 17.14
N ASP A 180 -22.60 2.88 17.31
CA ASP A 180 -23.09 2.18 18.50
C ASP A 180 -22.29 0.88 18.71
N GLY A 181 -22.22 0.38 19.93
CA GLY A 181 -21.49 -0.84 20.31
C GLY A 181 -22.08 -2.14 19.73
N ASP A 182 -23.23 -2.07 19.05
CA ASP A 182 -23.66 -3.11 18.11
C ASP A 182 -22.88 -2.96 16.79
N LEU A 183 -21.79 -3.71 16.68
CA LEU A 183 -20.93 -3.73 15.51
C LEU A 183 -21.37 -4.78 14.49
N SER A 184 -22.55 -5.39 14.66
CA SER A 184 -23.05 -6.38 13.72
C SER A 184 -23.33 -5.76 12.34
N PHE A 185 -23.13 -6.54 11.28
CA PHE A 185 -23.34 -6.04 9.92
C PHE A 185 -24.12 -7.05 9.08
N GLN A 186 -25.34 -6.67 8.65
CA GLN A 186 -26.21 -7.53 7.83
C GLN A 186 -26.41 -8.94 8.43
N GLY A 187 -26.63 -9.02 9.74
CA GLY A 187 -26.82 -10.29 10.46
C GLY A 187 -25.54 -11.11 10.64
N LYS A 188 -24.35 -10.52 10.45
CA LYS A 188 -23.06 -11.13 10.79
C LYS A 188 -22.57 -10.69 12.17
N PRO A 189 -21.75 -11.51 12.87
CA PRO A 189 -21.26 -11.21 14.20
C PRO A 189 -20.52 -9.86 14.31
N GLY A 190 -20.52 -9.26 15.49
CA GLY A 190 -19.97 -7.92 15.72
C GLY A 190 -18.53 -7.74 15.25
N LEU A 191 -17.64 -8.68 15.54
CA LEU A 191 -16.24 -8.61 15.08
C LEU A 191 -16.11 -8.58 13.54
N TYR A 192 -17.02 -9.26 12.82
CA TYR A 192 -17.02 -9.22 11.35
C TYR A 192 -17.42 -7.84 10.83
N GLY A 193 -18.43 -7.21 11.44
CA GLY A 193 -18.84 -5.87 11.04
C GLY A 193 -17.78 -4.83 11.40
N ALA A 194 -17.13 -4.96 12.56
CA ALA A 194 -15.99 -4.12 12.96
C ALA A 194 -14.82 -4.23 11.95
N ASP A 195 -14.41 -5.45 11.58
CA ASP A 195 -13.36 -5.64 10.57
C ASP A 195 -13.81 -5.12 9.20
N LYS A 196 -15.10 -5.24 8.86
CA LYS A 196 -15.64 -4.68 7.62
C LYS A 196 -15.57 -3.16 7.62
N LEU A 197 -15.94 -2.49 8.70
CA LEU A 197 -15.84 -1.03 8.88
C LEU A 197 -14.41 -0.54 8.63
N CYS A 198 -13.41 -1.24 9.18
CA CYS A 198 -12.00 -0.98 8.95
C CYS A 198 -11.52 -1.14 7.49
N ASN A 199 -12.37 -1.66 6.60
CA ASN A 199 -12.06 -1.85 5.18
C ASN A 199 -13.15 -1.23 4.27
N THR A 200 -13.89 -0.22 4.75
CA THR A 200 -14.89 0.56 3.97
C THR A 200 -14.26 1.69 3.16
N GLU A 201 -15.05 2.42 2.37
CA GLU A 201 -14.64 3.52 1.46
C GLU A 201 -13.82 4.64 2.12
N THR A 202 -13.88 4.79 3.46
CA THR A 202 -13.01 5.68 4.23
C THR A 202 -11.51 5.38 4.01
N PHE A 203 -11.16 4.10 3.76
CA PHE A 203 -9.82 3.67 3.34
C PHE A 203 -9.44 4.20 1.95
N ASP A 204 -10.37 4.13 1.00
CA ASP A 204 -10.15 4.49 -0.42
C ASP A 204 -9.91 5.99 -0.62
N ASN A 205 -10.46 6.82 0.27
CA ASN A 205 -10.34 8.28 0.22
C ASN A 205 -9.02 8.82 0.80
N SER A 206 -8.20 7.98 1.45
CA SER A 206 -6.89 8.42 1.95
C SER A 206 -5.78 8.10 0.94
N HIS A 207 -5.05 9.13 0.49
CA HIS A 207 -3.94 8.94 -0.45
C HIS A 207 -2.97 7.85 0.02
N GLU A 208 -2.59 7.89 1.31
CA GLU A 208 -1.63 6.97 1.93
C GLU A 208 -2.12 5.53 2.05
N LEU A 209 -3.38 5.29 2.45
CA LEU A 209 -3.90 3.92 2.50
C LEU A 209 -4.22 3.41 1.10
N SER A 210 -4.51 4.30 0.16
CA SER A 210 -4.67 3.94 -1.25
C SER A 210 -3.38 3.45 -1.92
N LEU A 211 -2.20 3.66 -1.29
CA LEU A 211 -0.92 3.08 -1.70
C LEU A 211 -0.80 1.59 -1.30
N LEU A 212 -1.68 1.08 -0.43
CA LEU A 212 -1.83 -0.35 -0.11
C LEU A 212 -2.74 -1.11 -1.09
N ARG A 213 -3.21 -0.45 -2.18
CA ARG A 213 -4.09 -1.04 -3.19
C ARG A 213 -3.48 -2.30 -3.80
N GLY A 214 -4.14 -3.44 -3.57
CA GLY A 214 -3.71 -4.77 -4.04
C GLY A 214 -3.74 -5.86 -2.95
N LYS A 215 -3.81 -5.50 -1.66
CA LYS A 215 -4.10 -6.44 -0.57
C LYS A 215 -5.61 -6.49 -0.33
N THR A 216 -6.22 -7.68 -0.39
CA THR A 216 -7.63 -7.85 -0.02
C THR A 216 -7.80 -7.66 1.49
N LYS A 217 -8.48 -6.59 1.91
CA LYS A 217 -8.80 -6.26 3.32
C LYS A 217 -7.57 -6.12 4.25
N PRO A 218 -6.77 -5.06 4.12
CA PRO A 218 -5.52 -4.93 4.87
C PRO A 218 -5.67 -4.60 6.37
N PHE A 219 -6.88 -4.30 6.88
CA PHE A 219 -7.07 -3.87 8.27
C PHE A 219 -7.99 -4.78 9.08
N LYS A 220 -7.79 -4.75 10.40
CA LYS A 220 -8.58 -5.49 11.38
C LYS A 220 -8.89 -4.61 12.60
N ALA A 221 -10.07 -4.74 13.18
CA ALA A 221 -10.49 -3.93 14.31
C ALA A 221 -9.85 -4.40 15.62
N MET A 222 -9.24 -3.48 16.38
CA MET A 222 -8.70 -3.73 17.73
C MET A 222 -9.82 -3.68 18.77
N VAL A 223 -10.70 -4.68 18.71
CA VAL A 223 -11.82 -4.85 19.64
C VAL A 223 -11.93 -6.32 20.01
N VAL A 224 -12.13 -6.66 21.28
CA VAL A 224 -12.13 -8.05 21.77
C VAL A 224 -13.47 -8.43 22.40
N ASP A 225 -13.82 -9.71 22.33
CA ASP A 225 -14.95 -10.30 23.06
C ASP A 225 -14.51 -11.39 24.06
N GLY A 226 -13.20 -11.66 24.14
CA GLY A 226 -12.59 -12.67 25.01
C GLY A 226 -12.72 -14.12 24.52
N ILE A 227 -13.54 -14.37 23.49
CA ILE A 227 -13.87 -15.71 22.98
C ILE A 227 -13.37 -15.89 21.55
N ASN A 228 -13.83 -15.05 20.63
CA ASN A 228 -13.48 -15.09 19.21
C ASN A 228 -12.28 -14.20 18.89
N ARG A 229 -12.05 -13.16 19.70
CA ARG A 229 -10.82 -12.36 19.65
C ARG A 229 -10.37 -12.01 21.07
N ARG A 230 -9.09 -12.24 21.35
CA ARG A 230 -8.49 -12.07 22.68
C ARG A 230 -7.01 -11.69 22.58
N ALA A 231 -6.61 -10.70 23.38
CA ALA A 231 -5.23 -10.21 23.45
C ALA A 231 -4.38 -10.99 24.48
N SER A 232 -4.95 -11.32 25.64
CA SER A 232 -4.26 -12.05 26.70
C SER A 232 -5.24 -12.81 27.60
N VAL A 233 -4.79 -13.91 28.20
CA VAL A 233 -5.50 -14.60 29.29
C VAL A 233 -4.99 -14.10 30.64
N THR A 234 -3.68 -13.94 30.76
CA THR A 234 -2.99 -13.46 31.96
C THR A 234 -2.59 -11.99 31.79
N VAL A 235 -2.67 -11.22 32.86
CA VAL A 235 -2.28 -9.81 32.96
C VAL A 235 -0.97 -9.52 32.22
N ASN A 236 -1.02 -8.69 31.17
CA ASN A 236 0.12 -8.18 30.40
C ASN A 236 1.05 -9.23 29.74
N GLN A 237 0.64 -10.51 29.61
CA GLN A 237 1.51 -11.55 29.06
C GLN A 237 1.39 -11.74 27.54
N GLY A 238 0.22 -11.44 26.97
CA GLY A 238 -0.11 -11.78 25.58
C GLY A 238 -0.24 -13.28 25.34
N ASP A 239 -0.51 -14.06 26.39
CA ASP A 239 -0.67 -15.50 26.34
C ASP A 239 -2.09 -15.89 25.87
N GLY A 240 -2.19 -17.00 25.16
CA GLY A 240 -3.49 -17.51 24.71
C GLY A 240 -4.25 -16.57 23.77
N GLN A 241 -3.53 -15.77 22.95
CA GLN A 241 -4.10 -14.91 21.92
C GLN A 241 -5.01 -15.68 20.96
N ILE A 242 -6.16 -15.08 20.63
CA ILE A 242 -7.08 -15.57 19.61
C ILE A 242 -7.33 -14.43 18.64
N ASP A 243 -7.09 -14.68 17.35
CA ASP A 243 -7.35 -13.72 16.26
C ASP A 243 -6.79 -12.31 16.52
N TRP A 244 -5.65 -12.23 17.21
CA TRP A 244 -5.09 -10.98 17.70
C TRP A 244 -4.53 -10.10 16.58
N VAL A 245 -4.74 -8.80 16.71
CA VAL A 245 -4.56 -7.84 15.61
C VAL A 245 -3.17 -7.20 15.57
N LEU A 246 -2.49 -7.09 16.71
CA LEU A 246 -1.16 -6.52 16.81
C LEU A 246 -0.10 -7.62 16.61
N LYS A 247 0.98 -7.30 15.89
CA LYS A 247 2.10 -8.22 15.64
C LYS A 247 3.22 -7.97 16.65
N PRO A 248 3.99 -9.00 17.05
CA PRO A 248 5.17 -8.85 17.89
C PRO A 248 6.21 -7.89 17.32
N ASN A 249 6.92 -7.16 18.20
CA ASN A 249 8.08 -6.32 17.87
C ASN A 249 7.83 -5.37 16.68
N THR A 250 6.62 -4.84 16.56
CA THR A 250 6.21 -4.07 15.39
C THR A 250 5.93 -2.64 15.79
N GLU A 251 6.51 -1.71 15.03
CA GLU A 251 6.24 -0.30 15.16
C GLU A 251 4.85 0.01 14.60
N TYR A 252 4.08 0.85 15.25
CA TYR A 252 2.77 1.28 14.76
C TYR A 252 2.70 2.79 14.66
N ARG A 253 2.20 3.27 13.52
CA ARG A 253 2.07 4.69 13.22
C ARG A 253 0.64 5.05 12.90
N ARG A 254 0.20 6.21 13.35
CA ARG A 254 -1.12 6.74 13.03
C ARG A 254 -1.17 7.23 11.58
N THR A 255 -2.27 7.03 10.86
CA THR A 255 -2.51 7.77 9.60
C THR A 255 -3.13 9.13 9.92
N LEU A 256 -2.51 10.22 9.47
CA LEU A 256 -3.11 11.55 9.45
C LEU A 256 -2.80 12.19 8.10
N THR A 257 -3.61 13.17 7.72
CA THR A 257 -3.37 14.05 6.57
C THR A 257 -1.97 14.67 6.59
N ASN A 258 -1.40 14.87 7.79
CA ASN A 258 -0.04 15.39 8.01
C ASN A 258 0.80 14.46 8.92
N TRP A 259 1.23 13.33 8.34
CA TRP A 259 2.37 12.45 8.69
C TRP A 259 2.30 11.54 9.93
N GLY A 260 2.81 10.31 9.71
CA GLY A 260 2.73 9.14 10.58
C GLY A 260 3.55 9.23 11.87
N SER A 261 2.93 9.80 12.89
CA SER A 261 3.45 9.84 14.25
C SER A 261 3.58 8.42 14.80
N LEU A 262 4.72 8.14 15.45
CA LEU A 262 4.95 6.89 16.17
C LEU A 262 4.00 6.82 17.36
N VAL A 263 3.12 5.84 17.34
CA VAL A 263 2.20 5.56 18.44
C VAL A 263 2.88 4.66 19.46
N GLY A 264 3.58 3.63 19.00
CA GLY A 264 4.36 2.77 19.87
C GLY A 264 5.03 1.63 19.12
N VAL A 265 5.83 0.86 19.85
CA VAL A 265 6.38 -0.42 19.40
C VAL A 265 5.83 -1.51 20.32
N THR A 266 5.26 -2.56 19.75
CA THR A 266 4.78 -3.69 20.54
C THR A 266 5.94 -4.53 21.06
N ASN A 267 5.74 -5.19 22.19
CA ASN A 267 6.68 -6.16 22.74
C ASN A 267 6.69 -7.48 21.94
N SER A 268 7.45 -8.47 22.40
CA SER A 268 7.55 -9.79 21.76
C SER A 268 6.24 -10.60 21.76
N ALA A 269 5.26 -10.20 22.57
CA ALA A 269 3.93 -10.80 22.59
C ALA A 269 2.93 -10.02 21.71
N GLY A 270 3.34 -8.92 21.07
CA GLY A 270 2.44 -8.12 20.26
C GLY A 270 1.49 -7.24 21.08
N LEU A 271 1.90 -6.80 22.28
CA LEU A 271 1.17 -5.83 23.10
C LEU A 271 1.97 -4.53 23.21
N PHE A 272 1.33 -3.37 23.31
CA PHE A 272 2.05 -2.14 23.67
C PHE A 272 2.35 -2.12 25.17
N THR A 273 3.46 -1.50 25.52
CA THR A 273 3.78 -1.13 26.91
C THR A 273 3.43 0.34 27.12
N PHE A 274 2.70 0.64 28.18
CA PHE A 274 2.38 2.02 28.53
C PHE A 274 3.54 2.70 29.28
N PRO A 275 3.77 4.00 29.07
CA PRO A 275 3.01 4.88 28.18
C PRO A 275 3.36 4.68 26.69
N LEU A 276 2.39 4.94 25.82
CA LEU A 276 2.57 5.04 24.37
C LEU A 276 3.48 6.22 24.02
N ASN A 277 4.10 6.18 22.83
CA ASN A 277 4.86 7.30 22.29
C ASN A 277 3.97 8.44 21.81
N SER A 278 2.75 8.13 21.36
CA SER A 278 1.71 9.11 21.04
C SER A 278 0.33 8.50 21.20
N THR A 279 -0.69 9.34 21.18
CA THR A 279 -2.10 8.99 21.33
C THR A 279 -2.66 8.25 20.08
N TRP A 280 -3.79 7.55 20.22
CA TRP A 280 -4.50 6.95 19.07
C TRP A 280 -5.06 8.02 18.12
N TYR A 281 -5.47 9.17 18.67
CA TYR A 281 -5.97 10.34 17.94
C TYR A 281 -5.53 11.63 18.65
N PRO A 282 -5.13 12.70 17.93
CA PRO A 282 -4.52 13.87 18.55
C PRO A 282 -5.52 14.88 19.13
N PHE A 283 -6.82 14.67 18.95
CA PHE A 283 -7.85 15.59 19.40
C PHE A 283 -8.56 15.03 20.63
N GLU A 284 -8.88 15.92 21.56
CA GLU A 284 -9.50 15.55 22.83
C GLU A 284 -10.95 15.10 22.67
N GLY A 285 -11.40 14.24 23.59
CA GLY A 285 -12.80 13.80 23.67
C GLY A 285 -13.22 12.70 22.67
N TYR A 286 -12.25 12.04 22.04
CA TYR A 286 -12.49 10.87 21.18
C TYR A 286 -12.23 9.59 21.97
N ASN A 287 -13.09 8.59 21.78
CA ASN A 287 -12.97 7.29 22.44
C ASN A 287 -12.94 6.17 21.42
N ILE A 288 -12.47 4.99 21.81
CA ILE A 288 -12.52 3.78 20.99
C ILE A 288 -13.12 2.59 21.73
N TRP A 289 -13.94 1.79 21.06
CA TRP A 289 -14.37 0.50 21.60
C TRP A 289 -13.21 -0.49 21.64
N THR A 290 -12.96 -1.13 22.79
CA THR A 290 -11.86 -2.10 22.95
C THR A 290 -12.33 -3.44 23.52
N GLY A 291 -13.21 -3.44 24.52
CA GLY A 291 -13.51 -4.63 25.32
C GLY A 291 -12.34 -5.12 26.18
N LEU A 292 -11.31 -4.30 26.39
CA LEU A 292 -10.10 -4.65 27.12
C LEU A 292 -10.09 -4.02 28.51
N ASN A 293 -9.61 -4.76 29.51
CA ASN A 293 -9.09 -4.16 30.74
C ASN A 293 -7.76 -3.43 30.46
N SER A 294 -7.32 -2.59 31.40
CA SER A 294 -6.06 -1.84 31.28
C SER A 294 -4.79 -2.70 31.20
N ASP A 295 -4.92 -4.02 31.40
CA ASP A 295 -3.83 -4.99 31.41
C ASP A 295 -3.86 -5.99 30.23
N TRP A 296 -4.54 -5.62 29.14
CA TRP A 296 -4.73 -6.44 27.94
C TRP A 296 -5.55 -7.72 28.14
N THR A 297 -6.14 -7.97 29.30
CA THR A 297 -7.12 -9.05 29.46
C THR A 297 -8.49 -8.61 28.92
N GLY A 298 -9.33 -9.58 28.52
CA GLY A 298 -10.68 -9.27 28.05
C GLY A 298 -11.62 -8.89 29.20
N ALA A 299 -12.42 -7.84 28.99
CA ALA A 299 -13.46 -7.41 29.91
C ALA A 299 -14.82 -8.06 29.58
N PRO A 300 -15.71 -8.23 30.57
CA PRO A 300 -17.07 -8.70 30.33
C PRO A 300 -17.94 -7.65 29.62
N GLU A 301 -17.58 -6.36 29.70
CA GLU A 301 -18.29 -5.28 29.00
C GLU A 301 -17.86 -5.21 27.52
N ASN A 302 -18.46 -6.07 26.70
CA ASN A 302 -18.18 -6.18 25.27
C ASN A 302 -19.46 -6.15 24.43
N CYS A 303 -20.52 -5.47 24.89
CA CYS A 303 -21.78 -5.32 24.17
C CYS A 303 -22.41 -6.65 23.72
N GLY A 304 -22.29 -7.70 24.55
CA GLY A 304 -22.75 -9.04 24.20
C GLY A 304 -22.09 -9.57 22.93
N MET A 305 -20.76 -9.57 22.88
CA MET A 305 -19.96 -9.87 21.68
C MET A 305 -20.19 -8.87 20.53
N TRP A 306 -20.42 -7.61 20.88
CA TRP A 306 -20.63 -6.49 19.96
C TRP A 306 -21.86 -6.66 19.08
N MET A 307 -22.94 -7.20 19.67
CA MET A 307 -24.22 -7.49 18.99
C MET A 307 -25.44 -7.10 19.82
N ASN A 308 -25.25 -6.60 21.04
CA ASN A 308 -26.34 -6.22 21.93
C ASN A 308 -26.26 -4.71 22.26
N PRO A 309 -27.14 -3.89 21.67
CA PRO A 309 -27.17 -2.45 21.92
C PRO A 309 -27.59 -2.10 23.35
N ASP A 310 -28.38 -2.95 24.01
CA ASP A 310 -28.86 -2.71 25.39
C ASP A 310 -27.82 -3.06 26.48
N ALA A 311 -26.64 -3.53 26.07
CA ALA A 311 -25.57 -3.94 26.98
C ALA A 311 -24.60 -2.78 27.25
N HIS A 312 -23.51 -3.10 27.94
CA HIS A 312 -22.41 -2.17 28.17
C HIS A 312 -21.13 -2.63 27.47
N GLY A 313 -20.39 -1.66 26.96
CA GLY A 313 -19.09 -1.84 26.32
C GLY A 313 -18.02 -1.08 27.09
N ARG A 314 -16.82 -1.62 27.11
CA ARG A 314 -15.62 -0.94 27.61
C ARG A 314 -14.90 -0.22 26.49
N TYR A 315 -14.54 1.03 26.73
CA TYR A 315 -13.85 1.90 25.78
C TYR A 315 -12.51 2.39 26.34
N GLY A 316 -11.61 2.76 25.44
CA GLY A 316 -10.37 3.47 25.73
C GLY A 316 -10.43 4.93 25.28
N ASP A 317 -9.58 5.76 25.87
CA ASP A 317 -9.46 7.18 25.56
C ASP A 317 -8.44 7.42 24.43
N SER A 318 -8.88 7.99 23.32
CA SER A 318 -8.02 8.15 22.13
C SER A 318 -6.92 9.18 22.29
N ASP A 319 -7.06 10.13 23.22
CA ASP A 319 -6.06 11.18 23.48
C ASP A 319 -5.10 10.82 24.63
N SER A 320 -5.26 9.64 25.23
CA SER A 320 -4.41 9.16 26.30
C SER A 320 -3.19 8.40 25.75
N THR A 321 -2.08 8.48 26.50
CA THR A 321 -0.89 7.63 26.28
C THR A 321 -0.73 6.57 27.37
N THR A 322 -1.51 6.60 28.44
CA THR A 322 -1.46 5.65 29.55
C THR A 322 -2.38 4.45 29.27
N ASP A 323 -2.58 3.56 30.23
CA ASP A 323 -3.43 2.37 30.07
C ASP A 323 -4.92 2.71 29.86
N GLU A 324 -5.35 3.91 30.23
CA GLU A 324 -6.65 4.48 29.86
C GLU A 324 -6.85 4.53 28.34
N ALA A 325 -5.77 4.56 27.55
CA ALA A 325 -5.86 4.50 26.10
C ALA A 325 -6.60 3.26 25.59
N ILE A 326 -6.59 2.15 26.35
CA ILE A 326 -7.37 0.95 26.02
C ILE A 326 -8.53 0.70 26.98
N SER A 327 -8.57 1.36 28.14
CA SER A 327 -9.56 1.09 29.19
C SER A 327 -9.80 2.31 30.08
N ALA A 328 -10.56 3.29 29.59
CA ALA A 328 -10.90 4.50 30.32
C ALA A 328 -12.22 4.37 31.09
N GLY A 329 -13.18 3.60 30.56
CA GLY A 329 -14.49 3.50 31.17
C GLY A 329 -15.43 2.51 30.49
N VAL A 330 -16.68 2.54 30.92
CA VAL A 330 -17.77 1.71 30.42
C VAL A 330 -18.93 2.62 30.01
N SER A 331 -19.54 2.35 28.87
CA SER A 331 -20.72 3.07 28.36
C SER A 331 -21.79 2.08 27.92
N ALA A 332 -23.05 2.51 27.90
CA ALA A 332 -24.09 1.77 27.19
C ALA A 332 -23.76 1.72 25.69
N CYS A 333 -24.08 0.61 25.05
CA CYS A 333 -23.69 0.36 23.67
C CYS A 333 -24.54 1.18 22.68
N ASP A 334 -25.75 1.59 23.06
CA ASP A 334 -26.65 2.45 22.29
C ASP A 334 -26.62 3.93 22.72
N ASP A 335 -25.63 4.33 23.53
CA ASP A 335 -25.57 5.69 24.08
C ASP A 335 -25.26 6.72 23.00
N SER A 336 -26.31 7.27 22.41
CA SER A 336 -26.26 8.38 21.45
C SER A 336 -25.89 9.74 22.06
N THR A 337 -25.80 9.84 23.39
CA THR A 337 -25.39 11.06 24.09
C THR A 337 -23.90 11.09 24.42
N PHE A 338 -23.27 9.92 24.46
CA PHE A 338 -21.83 9.76 24.53
C PHE A 338 -21.23 9.99 23.14
N LEU A 339 -20.14 10.76 23.04
CA LEU A 339 -19.40 10.95 21.77
C LEU A 339 -19.06 9.56 21.21
N HIS A 340 -19.76 9.15 20.14
CA HIS A 340 -19.79 7.78 19.62
C HIS A 340 -18.37 7.19 19.53
N PRO A 341 -18.03 6.19 20.37
CA PRO A 341 -16.71 5.61 20.34
C PRO A 341 -16.41 5.04 18.95
N GLU A 342 -15.22 5.34 18.48
CA GLU A 342 -14.71 4.93 17.19
C GLU A 342 -14.16 3.51 17.23
N ILE A 343 -13.82 2.97 16.06
CA ILE A 343 -13.12 1.70 15.95
C ILE A 343 -11.67 1.97 15.56
N LEU A 344 -10.73 1.45 16.36
CA LEU A 344 -9.31 1.47 16.00
C LEU A 344 -9.01 0.32 15.03
N CYS A 345 -8.55 0.67 13.84
CA CYS A 345 -8.23 -0.24 12.75
C CYS A 345 -6.73 -0.43 12.62
N VAL A 346 -6.28 -1.68 12.55
CA VAL A 346 -4.87 -2.09 12.60
C VAL A 346 -4.46 -2.81 11.33
N GLU A 347 -3.40 -2.35 10.66
CA GLU A 347 -2.86 -2.99 9.46
C GLU A 347 -2.36 -4.41 9.78
N GLN A 348 -2.68 -5.38 8.91
CA GLN A 348 -2.39 -6.80 9.11
C GLN A 348 -1.09 -7.28 8.48
#